data_AF-A0A660Y9D9-F1
#
_entry.id   AF-A0A660Y9D9-F1
#
_cell.length_a   1.000
_cell.length_b   1.000
_cell.length_c   1.000
_cell.angle_alpha   90.00
_cell.angle_beta   90.00
_cell.angle_gamma   90.00
#
_symmetry.space_group_name_H-M   'P 1'
#
loop_
_entity.id
_entity.type
_entity.pdbx_description
1 polymer ?
#
loop_
_entity_poly.entity_id
_entity_poly.type
_entity_poly.pdbx_seq_one_letter_code
_entity_poly.pdbx_strand_id
1 'polypeptide(L)'
;MNITALDIRKQEFRKTLRGFDTEEVQVFLETAADAFEALTKENAAFRERIQRLEDSLAHYTKLEQTLQDTLVTAQQVTDSTRENARREADLIVKEARVAADGEIETARRQLVQIKRDIIDLRNYKETFIARLRALCRSHIELLQAFEQEDDEAPIRIEGMELEENEQGSMSNE
;
A
#
# COMPACT_ATOMS: atom_id res chain seq x y z
N MET A 1 61.78 -27.26 -39.06
CA MET A 1 62.32 -28.60 -39.33
C MET A 1 62.03 -29.44 -38.10
N ASN A 2 61.21 -30.49 -38.20
CA ASN A 2 60.86 -31.34 -37.07
C ASN A 2 61.78 -32.56 -37.08
N ILE A 3 62.95 -32.41 -36.46
CA ILE A 3 63.81 -33.54 -36.10
C ILE A 3 63.27 -34.08 -34.78
N THR A 4 63.05 -35.38 -34.69
CA THR A 4 62.64 -36.07 -33.46
C THR A 4 63.85 -36.64 -32.73
N ALA A 5 63.72 -36.97 -31.44
CA ALA A 5 64.76 -37.70 -30.70
C ALA A 5 65.13 -39.03 -31.38
N LEU A 6 64.16 -39.69 -32.04
CA LEU A 6 64.40 -40.91 -32.82
C LEU A 6 65.25 -40.63 -34.06
N ASP A 7 65.03 -39.51 -34.73
CA ASP A 7 65.82 -39.10 -35.88
C ASP A 7 67.27 -38.79 -35.47
N ILE A 8 67.48 -38.19 -34.30
CA ILE A 8 68.82 -37.96 -33.73
C ILE A 8 69.53 -39.29 -33.45
N ARG A 9 68.85 -40.28 -32.83
CA ARG A 9 69.44 -41.61 -32.56
C ARG A 9 69.80 -42.39 -33.81
N LYS A 10 69.02 -42.24 -34.88
CA LYS A 10 69.20 -42.95 -36.16
C LYS A 10 70.08 -42.18 -37.15
N GLN A 11 70.60 -41.02 -36.76
CA GLN A 11 71.39 -40.18 -37.66
C GLN A 11 72.72 -40.87 -37.99
N GLU A 12 72.93 -41.17 -39.27
CA GLU A 12 74.21 -41.70 -39.76
C GLU A 12 75.06 -40.59 -40.40
N PHE A 13 76.38 -40.71 -40.26
CA PHE A 13 77.36 -39.79 -40.83
C PHE A 13 78.31 -40.52 -41.79
N ARG A 14 78.73 -39.83 -42.87
CA ARG A 14 79.70 -40.38 -43.82
C ARG A 14 81.09 -40.46 -43.17
N LYS A 15 81.78 -41.58 -43.35
CA LYS A 15 83.15 -41.78 -42.86
C LYS A 15 84.18 -41.09 -43.76
N THR A 16 85.16 -40.40 -43.17
CA THR A 16 86.26 -39.73 -43.87
C THR A 16 87.60 -39.98 -43.17
N LEU A 17 88.72 -39.90 -43.89
CA LEU A 17 90.06 -40.31 -43.43
C LEU A 17 90.59 -39.54 -42.19
N ARG A 18 89.94 -38.45 -41.79
CA ARG A 18 90.24 -37.62 -40.60
C ARG A 18 88.95 -37.16 -39.88
N GLY A 19 88.01 -38.09 -39.66
CA GLY A 19 86.76 -37.83 -38.94
C GLY A 19 86.87 -37.99 -37.42
N PHE A 20 85.81 -37.61 -36.71
CA PHE A 20 85.63 -37.90 -35.28
C PHE A 20 85.47 -39.41 -35.03
N ASP A 21 85.73 -39.84 -33.80
CA ASP A 21 85.50 -41.23 -33.38
C ASP A 21 84.00 -41.56 -33.48
N THR A 22 83.68 -42.63 -34.20
CA THR A 22 82.29 -43.05 -34.42
C THR A 22 81.59 -43.49 -33.13
N GLU A 23 82.32 -44.07 -32.18
CA GLU A 23 81.74 -44.52 -30.90
C GLU A 23 81.42 -43.32 -30.00
N GLU A 24 82.33 -42.35 -29.91
CA GLU A 24 82.13 -41.10 -29.16
C GLU A 24 80.96 -40.28 -29.75
N VAL A 25 80.88 -40.17 -31.08
CA VAL A 25 79.76 -39.50 -31.76
C VAL A 25 78.44 -40.22 -31.46
N GLN A 26 78.40 -41.55 -31.46
CA GLN A 26 77.18 -42.31 -31.17
C GLN A 26 76.69 -42.07 -29.72
N VAL A 27 77.60 -42.11 -28.74
CA VAL A 27 77.27 -41.82 -27.33
C VAL A 27 76.75 -40.38 -27.17
N PHE A 28 77.34 -39.42 -27.89
CA PHE A 28 76.85 -38.04 -27.89
C PHE A 28 75.44 -37.93 -28.50
N LEU A 29 75.17 -38.62 -29.62
CA LEU A 29 73.84 -38.64 -30.25
C LEU A 29 72.78 -39.26 -29.33
N GLU A 30 73.10 -40.32 -28.60
CA GLU A 30 72.21 -40.90 -27.60
C GLU A 30 71.88 -39.89 -26.49
N THR A 31 72.91 -39.25 -25.92
CA THR A 31 72.74 -38.24 -24.87
C THR A 31 71.92 -37.04 -25.38
N ALA A 32 72.21 -36.58 -26.60
CA ALA A 32 71.49 -35.48 -27.23
C ALA A 32 70.03 -35.84 -27.52
N ALA A 33 69.76 -37.06 -27.95
CA ALA A 33 68.41 -37.56 -28.17
C ALA A 33 67.61 -37.64 -26.87
N ASP A 34 68.22 -38.12 -25.78
CA ASP A 34 67.58 -38.21 -24.46
C ASP A 34 67.22 -36.81 -23.92
N ALA A 35 68.16 -35.87 -24.00
CA ALA A 35 67.92 -34.48 -23.63
C ALA A 35 66.81 -33.84 -24.48
N PHE A 36 66.79 -34.13 -25.79
CA PHE A 36 65.77 -33.63 -26.69
C PHE A 36 64.39 -34.22 -26.40
N GLU A 37 64.31 -35.51 -26.06
CA GLU A 37 63.06 -36.15 -25.65
C GLU A 37 62.53 -35.55 -24.34
N ALA A 38 63.40 -35.33 -23.35
CA ALA A 38 63.05 -34.68 -22.10
C ALA A 38 62.50 -33.26 -22.32
N LEU A 39 63.20 -32.45 -23.12
CA LEU A 39 62.75 -31.11 -23.51
C LEU A 39 61.41 -31.14 -24.25
N THR A 40 61.20 -32.12 -25.13
CA THR A 40 59.94 -32.23 -25.88
C THR A 40 58.76 -32.56 -24.95
N LYS A 41 58.97 -33.48 -23.99
CA LYS A 41 57.98 -33.82 -22.96
C LYS A 41 57.66 -32.62 -22.06
N GLU A 42 58.67 -31.90 -21.61
CA GLU A 42 58.51 -30.71 -20.78
C GLU A 42 57.76 -29.60 -21.52
N ASN A 43 58.11 -29.36 -22.80
CA ASN A 43 57.43 -28.38 -23.64
C ASN A 43 55.94 -28.74 -23.85
N ALA A 44 55.64 -30.02 -24.08
CA ALA A 44 54.25 -30.49 -24.17
C ALA A 44 53.48 -30.25 -22.86
N ALA A 45 54.08 -30.55 -21.70
CA ALA A 45 53.47 -30.31 -20.40
C ALA A 45 53.25 -28.81 -20.12
N PHE A 46 54.20 -27.94 -20.50
CA PHE A 46 54.03 -26.50 -20.38
C PHE A 46 52.93 -25.97 -21.29
N ARG A 47 52.85 -26.43 -22.55
CA ARG A 47 51.77 -26.03 -23.48
C ARG A 47 50.40 -26.40 -22.94
N GLU A 48 50.26 -27.62 -22.41
CA GLU A 48 49.01 -28.06 -21.79
C GLU A 48 48.65 -27.22 -20.56
N ARG A 49 49.65 -26.87 -19.74
CA ARG A 49 49.45 -25.98 -18.58
C ARG A 49 49.05 -24.57 -19.00
N ILE A 50 49.68 -24.01 -20.03
CA ILE A 50 49.33 -22.70 -20.58
C ILE A 50 47.88 -22.71 -21.07
N GLN A 51 47.50 -23.71 -21.86
CA GLN A 51 46.13 -23.83 -22.36
C GLN A 51 45.10 -23.85 -21.21
N ARG A 52 45.35 -24.65 -20.17
CA ARG A 52 44.46 -24.69 -18.99
C ARG A 52 44.35 -23.35 -18.27
N LEU A 53 45.46 -22.61 -18.17
CA LEU A 53 45.49 -21.30 -17.52
C LEU A 53 44.76 -20.25 -18.38
N GLU A 54 44.93 -20.29 -19.70
CA GLU A 54 44.21 -19.42 -20.65
C GLU A 54 42.70 -19.68 -20.60
N ASP A 55 42.27 -20.94 -20.58
CA ASP A 55 40.85 -21.30 -20.45
C ASP A 55 40.26 -20.80 -19.12
N SER A 56 41.02 -20.96 -18.03
CA SER A 56 40.60 -20.47 -16.71
C SER A 56 40.51 -18.94 -16.67
N LEU A 57 41.48 -18.25 -17.27
CA LEU A 57 41.49 -16.79 -17.36
C LEU A 57 40.28 -16.30 -18.15
N ALA A 58 40.01 -16.91 -19.30
CA ALA A 58 38.82 -16.58 -20.12
C ALA A 58 37.52 -16.78 -19.35
N HIS A 59 37.42 -17.85 -18.55
CA HIS A 59 36.28 -18.08 -17.67
C HIS A 59 36.12 -16.97 -16.62
N TYR A 60 37.21 -16.61 -15.91
CA TYR A 60 37.16 -15.57 -14.90
C TYR A 60 36.84 -14.20 -15.47
N THR A 61 37.40 -13.83 -16.63
CA THR A 61 37.08 -12.55 -17.31
C THR A 61 35.59 -12.48 -17.66
N LYS A 62 35.01 -13.58 -18.16
CA LYS A 62 33.58 -13.63 -18.47
C LYS A 62 32.72 -13.52 -17.21
N LEU A 63 33.14 -14.17 -16.12
CA LEU A 63 32.46 -14.10 -14.83
C LEU A 63 32.51 -12.69 -14.25
N GLU A 64 33.67 -12.04 -14.29
CA GLU A 64 33.85 -10.65 -13.86
C GLU A 64 32.92 -9.71 -14.63
N GLN A 65 32.86 -9.85 -15.96
CA GLN A 65 31.97 -9.02 -16.78
C GLN A 65 30.50 -9.24 -16.43
N THR A 66 30.09 -10.50 -16.21
CA THR A 66 28.72 -10.82 -15.79
C THR A 66 28.39 -10.22 -14.42
N LEU A 67 29.33 -10.27 -13.48
CA LEU A 67 29.16 -9.68 -12.15
C LEU A 67 29.05 -8.16 -12.22
N GLN A 68 29.87 -7.52 -13.04
CA GLN A 68 29.81 -6.08 -13.26
C GLN A 68 28.45 -5.65 -13.85
N ASP A 69 27.98 -6.35 -14.89
CA ASP A 69 26.67 -6.08 -15.51
C ASP A 69 25.53 -6.30 -14.51
N THR A 70 25.63 -7.35 -13.69
CA THR A 70 24.65 -7.65 -12.64
C THR A 70 24.61 -6.55 -11.58
N LEU A 71 25.78 -6.05 -11.15
CA LEU A 71 25.86 -4.95 -10.18
C LEU A 71 25.25 -3.66 -10.72
N VAL A 72 25.54 -3.32 -11.98
CA VAL A 72 24.95 -2.14 -12.63
C VAL A 72 23.42 -2.28 -12.71
N THR A 73 22.94 -3.45 -13.12
CA THR A 73 21.50 -3.74 -13.21
C THR A 73 20.84 -3.65 -11.83
N ALA A 74 21.45 -4.25 -10.81
CA ALA A 74 20.94 -4.21 -9.43
C ALA A 74 20.86 -2.76 -8.90
N GLN A 75 21.85 -1.93 -9.21
CA GLN A 75 21.85 -0.51 -8.85
C GLN A 75 20.70 0.24 -9.55
N GLN A 76 20.51 0.03 -10.86
CA GLN A 76 19.40 0.63 -11.61
C GLN A 76 18.03 0.21 -11.07
N VAL A 77 17.86 -1.08 -10.73
CA VAL A 77 16.62 -1.57 -10.12
C VAL A 77 16.39 -0.91 -8.76
N THR A 78 17.43 -0.80 -7.94
CA THR A 78 17.35 -0.15 -6.62
C THR A 78 16.95 1.32 -6.74
N ASP A 79 17.57 2.05 -7.65
CA ASP A 79 17.28 3.48 -7.86
C ASP A 79 15.87 3.69 -8.41
N SER A 80 15.46 2.90 -9.41
CA SER A 80 14.09 2.97 -9.95
C SER A 80 13.03 2.62 -8.90
N THR A 81 13.31 1.62 -8.04
CA THR A 81 12.42 1.23 -6.93
C THR A 81 12.30 2.36 -5.91
N ARG A 82 13.42 2.99 -5.54
CA ARG A 82 13.43 4.15 -4.63
C ARG A 82 12.66 5.33 -5.21
N GLU A 83 12.83 5.60 -6.50
CA GLU A 83 12.12 6.70 -7.16
C GLU A 83 10.60 6.43 -7.23
N ASN A 84 10.20 5.22 -7.62
CA ASN A 84 8.79 4.82 -7.65
C ASN A 84 8.15 4.92 -6.26
N ALA A 85 8.82 4.41 -5.22
CA ALA A 85 8.32 4.50 -3.84
C ALA A 85 8.15 5.94 -3.37
N ARG A 86 9.05 6.86 -3.76
CA ARG A 86 8.89 8.30 -3.47
C ARG A 86 7.68 8.89 -4.18
N ARG A 87 7.53 8.62 -5.49
CA ARG A 87 6.37 9.10 -6.27
C ARG A 87 5.05 8.58 -5.70
N GLU A 88 5.00 7.31 -5.31
CA GLU A 88 3.83 6.70 -4.70
C GLU A 88 3.51 7.31 -3.33
N ALA A 89 4.53 7.53 -2.48
CA ALA A 89 4.33 8.21 -1.20
C ALA A 89 3.78 9.63 -1.36
N ASP A 90 4.31 10.41 -2.32
CA ASP A 90 3.82 11.76 -2.61
C ASP A 90 2.37 11.74 -3.10
N LEU A 91 2.01 10.74 -3.91
CA LEU A 91 0.65 10.55 -4.41
C LEU A 91 -0.31 10.20 -3.27
N ILE A 92 0.05 9.26 -2.40
CA ILE A 92 -0.73 8.89 -1.21
C ILE A 92 -0.98 10.11 -0.33
N VAL A 93 0.06 10.91 -0.05
CA VAL A 93 -0.08 12.13 0.77
C VAL A 93 -1.02 13.13 0.09
N LYS A 94 -0.92 13.29 -1.23
CA LYS A 94 -1.80 14.19 -1.98
C LYS A 94 -3.26 13.73 -1.95
N GLU A 95 -3.51 12.44 -2.17
CA GLU A 95 -4.85 11.87 -2.10
C GLU A 95 -5.46 11.99 -0.70
N ALA A 96 -4.67 11.70 0.35
CA ALA A 96 -5.10 11.85 1.73
C ALA A 96 -5.49 13.29 2.06
N ARG A 97 -4.75 14.28 1.54
CA ARG A 97 -5.09 15.71 1.71
C ARG A 97 -6.41 16.06 1.02
N VAL A 98 -6.60 15.63 -0.23
CA VAL A 98 -7.85 15.89 -0.97
C VAL A 98 -9.05 15.25 -0.27
N ALA A 99 -8.90 14.02 0.23
CA ALA A 99 -9.94 13.34 0.99
C ALA A 99 -10.26 14.09 2.28
N ALA A 100 -9.24 14.50 3.05
CA ALA A 100 -9.42 15.26 4.28
C ALA A 100 -10.13 16.61 4.04
N ASP A 101 -9.75 17.33 2.99
CA ASP A 101 -10.41 18.59 2.62
C ASP A 101 -11.89 18.35 2.24
N GLY A 102 -12.19 17.25 1.53
CA GLY A 102 -13.56 16.85 1.19
C GLY A 102 -14.42 16.53 2.42
N GLU A 103 -13.84 15.84 3.42
CA GLU A 103 -14.51 15.57 4.69
C GLU A 103 -14.77 16.84 5.49
N ILE A 104 -13.80 17.76 5.54
CA ILE A 104 -13.96 19.05 6.22
C ILE A 104 -15.09 19.87 5.59
N GLU A 105 -15.16 19.92 4.26
CA GLU A 105 -16.24 20.63 3.56
C GLU A 105 -17.60 19.98 3.81
N THR A 106 -17.66 18.66 3.89
CA THR A 106 -18.90 17.95 4.23
C THR A 106 -19.34 18.26 5.66
N ALA A 107 -18.43 18.22 6.63
CA ALA A 107 -18.70 18.59 8.01
C ALA A 107 -19.15 20.05 8.15
N ARG A 108 -18.53 20.98 7.39
CA ARG A 108 -18.95 22.40 7.34
C ARG A 108 -20.37 22.55 6.81
N ARG A 109 -20.74 21.85 5.74
CA ARG A 109 -22.11 21.85 5.20
C ARG A 109 -23.12 21.33 6.21
N GLN A 110 -22.81 20.22 6.88
CA GLN A 110 -23.66 19.66 7.93
C GLN A 110 -23.83 20.63 9.10
N LEU A 111 -22.76 21.29 9.54
CA LEU A 111 -22.83 22.30 10.59
C LEU A 111 -23.75 23.47 10.22
N VAL A 112 -23.65 23.97 8.98
CA VAL A 112 -24.55 25.03 8.49
C VAL A 112 -25.99 24.56 8.48
N GLN A 113 -26.26 23.33 8.04
CA GLN A 113 -27.61 22.77 8.05
C GLN A 113 -28.17 22.65 9.46
N ILE A 114 -27.42 22.06 10.39
CA ILE A 114 -27.83 21.93 11.80
C ILE A 114 -28.13 23.30 12.41
N LYS A 115 -27.32 24.33 12.11
CA LYS A 115 -27.59 25.70 12.60
C LYS A 115 -28.91 26.25 12.07
N ARG A 116 -29.26 25.98 10.81
CA ARG A 116 -30.56 26.38 10.24
C ARG A 116 -31.69 25.63 10.92
N ASP A 117 -31.56 24.31 11.05
CA ASP A 117 -32.57 23.47 11.69
C ASP A 117 -32.84 23.94 13.14
N ILE A 118 -31.79 24.34 13.88
CA ILE A 118 -31.94 24.92 15.23
C ILE A 118 -32.76 26.21 15.22
N ILE A 119 -32.52 27.10 14.25
CA ILE A 119 -33.26 28.36 14.12
C ILE A 119 -34.73 28.06 13.79
N ASP A 120 -34.98 27.16 12.84
CA ASP A 120 -36.32 26.78 12.43
C ASP A 120 -37.10 26.14 13.59
N LEU A 121 -36.45 25.27 14.37
CA LEU A 121 -37.06 24.64 15.54
C LEU A 121 -37.41 25.65 16.65
N ARG A 122 -36.58 26.69 16.83
CA ARG A 122 -36.88 27.79 17.76
C ARG A 122 -38.09 28.60 17.29
N ASN A 123 -38.15 28.96 16.02
CA ASN A 123 -39.29 29.67 15.44
C ASN A 123 -40.57 28.84 15.55
N TYR A 124 -40.48 27.52 15.31
CA TYR A 124 -41.59 26.59 15.47
C TYR A 124 -42.09 26.56 16.92
N LYS A 125 -41.17 26.46 17.89
CA LYS A 125 -41.48 26.52 19.32
C LYS A 125 -42.21 27.82 19.68
N GLU A 126 -41.69 28.98 19.26
CA GLU A 126 -42.29 30.28 19.56
C GLU A 126 -43.70 30.40 18.99
N THR A 127 -43.88 29.98 17.74
CA THR A 127 -45.18 29.97 17.06
C THR A 127 -46.17 29.04 17.78
N PHE A 128 -45.72 27.85 18.18
CA PHE A 128 -46.55 26.89 18.92
C PHE A 128 -47.00 27.46 20.27
N ILE A 129 -46.10 28.06 21.04
CA ILE A 129 -46.42 28.70 22.32
C ILE A 129 -47.43 29.83 22.12
N ALA A 130 -47.26 30.68 21.09
CA ALA A 130 -48.19 31.76 20.80
C ALA A 130 -49.60 31.24 20.45
N ARG A 131 -49.68 30.20 19.60
CA ARG A 131 -50.95 29.55 19.25
C ARG A 131 -51.64 28.92 20.45
N LEU A 132 -50.89 28.22 21.30
CA LEU A 132 -51.45 27.60 22.50
C LEU A 132 -51.98 28.66 23.48
N ARG A 133 -51.24 29.76 23.69
CA ARG A 133 -51.71 30.89 24.52
C ARG A 133 -52.99 31.51 23.98
N ALA A 134 -53.08 31.72 22.67
CA ALA A 134 -54.27 32.25 22.03
C ALA A 134 -55.48 31.32 22.23
N LEU A 135 -55.29 30.00 22.07
CA LEU A 135 -56.33 29.00 22.29
C LEU A 135 -56.81 28.95 23.75
N CYS A 136 -55.88 28.96 24.72
CA CYS A 136 -56.25 29.02 26.13
C CYS A 136 -57.02 30.30 26.46
N ARG A 137 -56.59 31.45 25.92
CA ARG A 137 -57.27 32.73 26.12
C ARG A 137 -58.69 32.72 25.57
N SER A 138 -58.90 32.20 24.35
CA SER A 138 -60.26 32.08 23.79
C SER A 138 -61.16 31.17 24.61
N HIS A 139 -60.63 30.10 25.20
CA HIS A 139 -61.41 29.22 26.08
C HIS A 139 -61.75 29.88 27.42
N ILE A 140 -60.84 30.68 27.99
CA ILE A 140 -61.13 31.45 29.21
C ILE A 140 -62.23 32.49 28.94
N GLU A 141 -62.14 33.23 27.84
CA GLU A 141 -63.14 34.24 27.44
C GLU A 141 -64.53 33.59 27.24
N LEU A 142 -64.58 32.39 26.65
CA LEU A 142 -65.81 31.62 26.49
C LEU A 142 -66.39 31.18 27.84
N LEU A 143 -65.56 30.66 28.77
CA LEU A 143 -66.03 30.28 30.10
C LEU A 143 -66.59 31.46 30.90
N GLN A 144 -65.92 32.61 30.83
CA GLN A 144 -66.39 33.84 31.47
C GLN A 144 -67.73 34.31 30.91
N ALA A 145 -67.97 34.13 29.60
CA ALA A 145 -69.27 34.44 29.00
C ALA A 145 -70.38 33.51 29.52
N PHE A 146 -70.11 32.21 29.67
CA PHE A 146 -71.07 31.27 30.28
C PHE A 146 -71.36 31.57 31.74
N GLU A 147 -70.35 31.93 32.54
CA GLU A 147 -70.54 32.31 33.95
C GLU A 147 -71.42 33.57 34.08
N GLN A 148 -71.31 34.53 33.16
CA GLN A 148 -72.15 35.74 33.14
C GLN A 148 -73.62 35.45 32.74
N GLU A 149 -73.85 34.50 31.83
CA GLU A 149 -75.22 34.08 31.46
C GLU A 149 -75.93 33.33 32.60
N ASP A 150 -75.19 32.55 33.40
CA ASP A 150 -75.75 31.85 34.58
C ASP A 150 -76.08 32.82 35.74
N ASP A 151 -75.34 33.93 35.90
CA ASP A 151 -75.61 34.96 36.92
C ASP A 151 -76.81 35.88 36.56
N GLU A 152 -77.16 36.03 35.27
CA GLU A 152 -78.24 36.91 34.79
C GLU A 152 -79.62 36.23 34.69
N ALA A 153 -79.69 34.90 34.78
CA ALA A 153 -80.94 34.16 34.78
C ALA A 153 -81.35 33.77 36.21
N PRO A 154 -82.27 34.48 36.90
CA PRO A 154 -82.88 33.93 38.10
C PRO A 154 -83.59 32.64 37.69
N ILE A 155 -83.21 31.52 38.31
CA ILE A 155 -83.91 30.25 38.15
C ILE A 155 -85.38 30.48 38.53
N ARG A 156 -86.24 30.72 37.54
CA ARG A 156 -87.68 30.70 37.71
C ARG A 156 -88.12 29.25 37.72
N ILE A 157 -88.28 28.69 38.91
CA ILE A 157 -89.15 27.54 39.09
C ILE A 157 -90.60 28.07 39.12
N GLU A 158 -91.19 28.25 37.93
CA GLU A 158 -92.63 28.50 37.81
C GLU A 158 -93.37 27.15 37.87
N GLY A 159 -94.12 26.93 38.94
CA GLY A 159 -95.04 25.79 39.08
C GLY A 159 -94.81 24.85 40.26
N MET A 160 -94.52 25.37 41.46
CA MET A 160 -94.92 24.69 42.70
C MET A 160 -96.32 25.17 43.08
N GLU A 161 -97.36 24.46 42.66
CA GLU A 161 -98.65 24.50 43.36
C GLU A 161 -98.60 23.45 44.48
N LEU A 162 -98.19 23.90 45.66
CA LEU A 162 -98.59 23.27 46.92
C LEU A 162 -99.83 24.04 47.40
N GLU A 163 -101.02 23.58 47.03
CA GLU A 163 -102.22 23.92 47.79
C GLU A 163 -102.27 23.05 49.05
N GLU A 164 -101.55 23.47 50.07
CA GLU A 164 -101.96 23.21 51.45
C GLU A 164 -102.91 24.33 51.86
N ASN A 165 -104.19 24.00 52.01
CA ASN A 165 -105.03 24.75 52.93
C ASN A 165 -105.70 23.76 53.88
N GLU A 166 -105.11 23.66 55.06
CA GLU A 166 -105.67 23.04 56.24
C GLU A 166 -106.94 23.81 56.67
N GLN A 167 -108.06 23.10 56.82
CA GLN A 167 -108.90 23.32 57.99
C GLN A 167 -109.26 21.96 58.58
N GLY A 168 -108.78 21.77 59.81
CA GLY A 168 -108.99 20.59 60.62
C GLY A 168 -110.45 20.38 61.03
N SER A 169 -110.80 19.10 61.09
CA SER A 169 -111.35 18.42 62.27
C SER A 169 -112.53 19.07 63.03
N MET A 170 -113.72 18.45 62.94
CA MET A 170 -114.27 17.55 63.98
C MET A 170 -115.80 17.35 63.84
N SER A 171 -116.22 16.08 63.93
CA SER A 171 -117.42 15.52 64.59
C SER A 171 -118.84 16.04 64.27
N ASN A 172 -119.78 15.16 63.90
CA ASN A 172 -120.60 14.40 64.86
C ASN A 172 -121.53 13.37 64.16
N GLU A 173 -121.77 12.25 64.88
CA GLU A 173 -122.85 11.23 64.78
C GLU A 173 -123.16 10.50 63.46
#